data_AF-A0A4Y9XST4-F1
#
_entry.id   AF-A0A4Y9XST4-F1
#
_cell.length_a   1.000
_cell.length_b   1.000
_cell.length_c   1.000
_cell.angle_alpha   90.00
_cell.angle_beta   90.00
_cell.angle_gamma   90.00
#
_symmetry.space_group_name_H-M   'P 1'
#
loop_
_entity.id
_entity.type
_entity.pdbx_description
1 polymer ?
#
loop_
_entity_poly.entity_id
_entity_poly.type
_entity_poly.pdbx_seq_one_letter_code
_entity_poly.pdbx_strand_id
1 'polypeptide(L)'
;MDLAMPFYHPKSSTSKLHGKALVVPVVSTANVSQLAADLLIASLGLRCIGLFDPRDIVPVVGGRDDGEEGVTTPLELYGSDASSVVVIQQRSPALKARKQEFIDSLLKFIEESQFSAILFLSGVDSSNRTDEQMQYAYYLFTITTLSTYSYPSPQRTNLPHPPPTKPLLHLHAALH
;
A
#
# COMPACT_ATOMS: atom_id res chain seq x y z
N MET A 1 1.26 10.28 34.93
CA MET A 1 1.49 8.84 34.67
C MET A 1 0.98 8.58 33.27
N ASP A 2 1.86 8.61 32.27
CA ASP A 2 1.50 8.23 30.90
C ASP A 2 1.35 6.71 30.86
N LEU A 3 0.12 6.21 30.90
CA LEU A 3 -0.15 4.87 30.39
C LEU A 3 0.09 4.94 28.89
N ALA A 4 1.26 4.49 28.43
CA ALA A 4 1.54 4.34 27.02
C ALA A 4 0.55 3.32 26.44
N MET A 5 -0.54 3.81 25.85
CA MET A 5 -1.50 2.97 25.13
C MET A 5 -0.79 2.30 23.95
N PRO A 6 -0.99 0.99 23.74
CA PRO A 6 -0.35 0.27 22.63
C PRO A 6 -0.86 0.79 21.29
N PHE A 7 0.00 0.77 20.27
CA PHE A 7 -0.37 1.24 18.93
C PHE A 7 -1.37 0.33 18.20
N TYR A 8 -1.39 -0.97 18.52
CA TYR A 8 -2.27 -1.95 17.89
C TYR A 8 -3.15 -2.64 18.94
N HIS A 9 -4.44 -2.75 18.63
CA HIS A 9 -5.48 -3.34 19.47
C HIS A 9 -6.17 -4.49 18.74
N PRO A 10 -5.82 -5.76 19.03
CA PRO A 10 -6.45 -6.90 18.38
C PRO A 10 -7.92 -7.05 18.80
N LYS A 11 -8.82 -7.35 17.85
CA LYS A 11 -10.25 -7.64 18.12
C LYS A 11 -10.47 -9.07 18.63
N SER A 12 -9.57 -10.00 18.30
CA SER A 12 -9.58 -11.38 18.80
C SER A 12 -8.20 -11.77 19.30
N SER A 13 -8.15 -12.58 20.37
CA SER A 13 -6.90 -13.06 20.99
C SER A 13 -6.16 -14.13 20.16
N THR A 14 -6.73 -14.59 19.04
CA THR A 14 -6.23 -15.77 18.30
C THR A 14 -5.55 -15.45 16.96
N SER A 15 -5.68 -14.24 16.43
CA SER A 15 -5.16 -13.90 15.10
C SER A 15 -3.63 -13.82 15.09
N LYS A 16 -2.97 -14.90 14.67
CA LYS A 16 -1.50 -14.95 14.55
C LYS A 16 -1.05 -14.13 13.34
N LEU A 17 -0.30 -13.05 13.59
CA LEU A 17 0.30 -12.21 12.54
C LEU A 17 1.64 -12.77 12.03
N HIS A 18 2.37 -13.46 12.92
CA HIS A 18 3.68 -14.04 12.63
C HIS A 18 3.66 -14.88 11.34
N GLY A 19 4.60 -14.60 10.44
CA GLY A 19 4.78 -15.33 9.18
C GLY A 19 3.78 -14.99 8.07
N LYS A 20 2.77 -14.15 8.31
CA LYS A 20 1.89 -13.62 7.25
C LYS A 20 2.60 -12.49 6.48
N ALA A 21 2.17 -12.24 5.24
CA ALA A 21 2.58 -11.07 4.47
C ALA A 21 1.68 -9.88 4.79
N LEU A 22 2.27 -8.71 5.06
CA LEU A 22 1.55 -7.48 5.32
C LEU A 22 1.49 -6.60 4.07
N VAL A 23 0.31 -6.12 3.72
CA VAL A 23 0.09 -5.11 2.69
C VAL A 23 -0.21 -3.77 3.37
N VAL A 24 0.57 -2.74 3.02
CA VAL A 24 0.46 -1.38 3.58
C VAL A 24 0.15 -0.39 2.44
N PRO A 25 -1.08 0.14 2.34
CA PRO A 25 -1.37 1.21 1.39
C PRO A 25 -0.74 2.52 1.85
N VAL A 26 0.05 3.13 0.98
CA VAL A 26 0.62 4.46 1.18
C VAL A 26 -0.28 5.45 0.47
N VAL A 27 -0.80 6.45 1.20
CA VAL A 27 -1.64 7.52 0.62
C VAL A 27 -0.94 8.14 -0.59
N SER A 28 -1.52 7.93 -1.78
CA SER A 28 -0.94 8.33 -3.07
C SER A 28 -1.95 9.09 -3.94
N THR A 29 -1.50 9.53 -5.12
CA THR A 29 -2.36 10.17 -6.12
C THR A 29 -3.63 9.35 -6.37
N ALA A 30 -4.78 10.03 -6.40
CA ALA A 30 -6.11 9.45 -6.65
C ALA A 30 -6.53 8.30 -5.71
N ASN A 31 -5.92 8.16 -4.53
CA ASN A 31 -6.21 7.12 -3.55
C ASN A 31 -6.11 5.68 -4.09
N VAL A 32 -5.29 5.47 -5.13
CA VAL A 32 -5.21 4.18 -5.85
C VAL A 32 -4.81 3.04 -4.92
N SER A 33 -3.83 3.25 -4.04
CA SER A 33 -3.38 2.23 -3.09
C SER A 33 -4.46 1.88 -2.06
N GLN A 34 -5.25 2.87 -1.61
CA GLN A 34 -6.36 2.64 -0.68
C GLN A 34 -7.49 1.85 -1.36
N LEU A 35 -7.84 2.19 -2.59
CA LEU A 35 -8.83 1.41 -3.37
C LEU A 35 -8.34 -0.01 -3.65
N ALA A 36 -7.05 -0.19 -3.91
CA ALA A 36 -6.45 -1.52 -4.06
C ALA A 36 -6.53 -2.33 -2.76
N ALA A 37 -6.29 -1.70 -1.60
CA ALA A 37 -6.47 -2.35 -0.30
C ALA A 37 -7.92 -2.77 -0.08
N ASP A 38 -8.90 -1.90 -0.38
CA ASP A 38 -10.33 -2.21 -0.27
C ASP A 38 -10.71 -3.41 -1.17
N LEU A 39 -10.22 -3.42 -2.42
CA LEU A 39 -10.46 -4.53 -3.34
C LEU A 39 -9.84 -5.84 -2.86
N LEU A 40 -8.62 -5.80 -2.32
CA LEU A 40 -7.95 -6.98 -1.75
C LEU A 40 -8.73 -7.53 -0.55
N ILE A 41 -9.19 -6.65 0.35
CA ILE A 41 -10.00 -7.02 1.51
C ILE A 41 -11.28 -7.72 1.06
N ALA A 42 -12.02 -7.13 0.13
CA ALA A 42 -13.27 -7.70 -0.38
C ALA A 42 -13.05 -9.01 -1.14
N SER A 43 -12.06 -9.06 -2.04
CA SER A 43 -11.81 -10.22 -2.91
C SER A 43 -11.30 -11.43 -2.13
N LEU A 44 -10.54 -11.21 -1.07
CA LEU A 44 -10.02 -12.28 -0.20
C LEU A 44 -10.95 -12.60 0.98
N GLY A 45 -12.10 -11.92 1.09
CA GLY A 45 -13.04 -12.09 2.20
C GLY A 45 -12.42 -11.82 3.57
N LEU A 46 -11.50 -10.85 3.66
CA LEU A 46 -10.81 -10.53 4.90
C LEU A 46 -11.75 -9.79 5.86
N ARG A 47 -11.52 -9.98 7.16
CA ARG A 47 -12.33 -9.37 8.22
C ARG A 47 -11.45 -8.52 9.11
N CYS A 48 -12.03 -7.50 9.72
CA CYS A 48 -11.29 -6.65 10.65
C CYS A 48 -10.84 -7.48 11.86
N ILE A 49 -9.53 -7.66 12.01
CA ILE A 49 -8.90 -8.45 13.09
C ILE A 49 -8.27 -7.56 14.17
N GLY A 50 -8.15 -6.27 13.92
CA GLY A 50 -7.61 -5.31 14.88
C GLY A 50 -7.75 -3.86 14.43
N LEU A 51 -7.62 -2.97 15.40
CA LEU A 51 -7.68 -1.52 15.21
C LEU A 51 -6.33 -0.94 15.58
N PHE A 52 -5.93 0.15 14.93
CA PHE A 52 -4.76 0.91 15.33
C PHE A 52 -5.17 2.15 16.12
N ASP A 53 -4.25 2.61 16.95
CA ASP A 53 -4.43 3.84 17.70
C ASP A 53 -4.50 5.06 16.75
N PRO A 54 -5.60 5.82 16.74
CA PRO A 54 -5.78 6.92 15.81
C PRO A 54 -5.10 8.23 16.26
N ARG A 55 -4.32 8.27 17.35
CA ARG A 55 -3.69 9.48 17.90
C ARG A 55 -2.93 10.35 16.88
N ASP A 56 -2.33 9.73 15.86
CA ASP A 56 -1.49 10.41 14.87
C ASP A 56 -2.15 10.54 13.49
N ILE A 57 -3.45 10.24 13.40
CA ILE A 57 -4.22 10.17 12.16
C ILE A 57 -5.41 11.12 12.24
N VAL A 58 -5.82 11.71 11.11
CA VAL A 58 -7.03 12.54 11.05
C VAL A 58 -8.24 11.70 11.53
N PRO A 59 -8.98 12.12 12.57
CA PRO A 59 -10.07 11.33 13.11
C PRO A 59 -11.23 11.21 12.11
N VAL A 60 -11.69 9.99 11.89
CA VAL A 60 -12.82 9.63 11.05
C VAL A 60 -13.58 8.48 11.72
N VAL A 61 -14.91 8.55 11.69
CA VAL A 61 -15.80 7.48 12.11
C VAL A 61 -16.87 7.33 11.05
N GLY A 62 -17.17 6.10 10.66
CA GLY A 62 -18.19 5.79 9.67
C GLY A 62 -18.97 4.52 9.99
N GLY A 63 -20.09 4.32 9.31
CA GLY A 63 -20.80 3.04 9.33
C GLY A 63 -19.96 1.94 8.66
N ARG A 64 -20.16 0.69 9.09
CA ARG A 64 -19.50 -0.45 8.47
C ARG A 64 -20.23 -0.88 7.20
N ASP A 65 -19.46 -1.26 6.19
CA ASP A 65 -19.89 -1.75 4.88
C ASP A 65 -19.85 -3.30 4.78
N ASP A 66 -19.26 -3.96 5.79
CA ASP A 66 -19.08 -5.42 5.87
C ASP A 66 -20.22 -6.17 6.59
N GLY A 67 -21.26 -5.44 7.01
CA GLY A 67 -22.41 -5.98 7.73
C GLY A 67 -22.14 -6.29 9.21
N GLU A 68 -20.96 -5.97 9.72
CA GLU A 68 -20.61 -6.16 11.14
C GLU A 68 -21.13 -5.02 12.02
N GLU A 69 -21.33 -5.33 13.30
CA GLU A 69 -21.66 -4.31 14.29
C GLU A 69 -20.49 -3.35 14.55
N GLY A 70 -20.83 -2.12 14.92
CA GLY A 70 -19.89 -1.08 15.30
C GLY A 70 -19.64 -0.04 14.21
N VAL A 71 -18.45 0.54 14.23
CA VAL A 71 -18.03 1.61 13.32
C VAL A 71 -16.72 1.24 12.62
N THR A 72 -16.43 1.91 11.51
CA THR A 72 -15.08 1.92 10.94
C THR A 72 -14.28 3.07 11.56
N THR A 73 -12.99 2.83 11.76
CA THR A 73 -12.02 3.77 12.32
C THR A 73 -10.98 4.16 11.26
N PRO A 74 -10.14 5.18 11.53
CA PRO A 74 -9.17 5.69 10.54
C PRO A 74 -8.16 4.67 10.00
N LEU A 75 -7.81 3.69 10.83
CA LEU A 75 -6.77 2.71 10.51
C LEU A 75 -7.08 1.36 11.17
N GLU A 76 -7.22 0.34 10.33
CA GLU A 76 -7.68 -1.00 10.72
C GLU A 76 -6.82 -2.08 10.08
N LEU A 77 -6.68 -3.22 10.74
CA LEU A 77 -6.03 -4.40 10.18
C LEU A 77 -7.07 -5.43 9.78
N TYR A 78 -7.00 -5.89 8.53
CA TYR A 78 -7.86 -6.91 7.97
C TYR A 78 -7.07 -8.19 7.71
N GLY A 79 -7.68 -9.33 8.02
CA GLY A 79 -7.09 -10.65 7.80
C GLY A 79 -8.09 -11.78 7.97
N SER A 80 -7.60 -13.00 7.75
CA SER A 80 -8.33 -14.23 8.07
C SER A 80 -7.34 -15.36 8.40
N ASP A 81 -7.83 -16.39 9.08
CA ASP A 81 -7.00 -17.56 9.40
C ASP A 81 -6.67 -18.38 8.14
N ALA A 82 -7.54 -18.36 7.13
CA ALA A 82 -7.34 -19.03 5.84
C ALA A 82 -6.37 -18.29 4.89
N SER A 83 -6.13 -16.99 5.11
CA SER A 83 -5.25 -16.18 4.26
C SER A 83 -3.84 -16.08 4.85
N SER A 84 -2.80 -16.18 4.01
CA SER A 84 -1.43 -15.84 4.40
C SER A 84 -1.14 -14.33 4.33
N VAL A 85 -2.13 -13.52 3.92
CA VAL A 85 -2.01 -12.07 3.72
C VAL A 85 -2.90 -11.33 4.73
N VAL A 86 -2.35 -10.26 5.31
CA VAL A 86 -3.08 -9.24 6.06
C VAL A 86 -2.92 -7.88 5.38
N VAL A 87 -3.95 -7.05 5.47
CA VAL A 87 -4.02 -5.77 4.77
C VAL A 87 -4.36 -4.68 5.77
N ILE A 88 -3.56 -3.62 5.80
CA ILE A 88 -3.92 -2.39 6.49
C ILE A 88 -4.92 -1.63 5.62
N GLN A 89 -6.03 -1.21 6.21
CA GLN A 89 -6.94 -0.26 5.60
C GLN A 89 -6.74 1.10 6.27
N GLN A 90 -6.39 2.11 5.47
CA GLN A 90 -6.24 3.49 5.93
C GLN A 90 -7.33 4.36 5.29
N ARG A 91 -8.27 4.87 6.10
CA ARG A 91 -9.41 5.69 5.65
C ARG A 91 -9.14 7.20 5.71
N SER A 92 -8.11 7.64 6.43
CA SER A 92 -7.73 9.05 6.50
C SER A 92 -6.20 9.24 6.61
N PRO A 93 -5.66 10.40 6.22
CA PRO A 93 -4.22 10.63 6.23
C PRO A 93 -3.66 10.82 7.65
N ALA A 94 -2.38 10.49 7.82
CA ALA A 94 -1.63 10.86 9.02
C ALA A 94 -1.60 12.40 9.19
N LEU A 95 -1.62 12.87 10.43
CA LEU A 95 -1.48 14.28 10.75
C LEU A 95 -0.09 14.78 10.29
N LYS A 96 -0.06 15.84 9.49
CA LYS A 96 1.21 16.39 8.94
C LYS A 96 2.26 16.65 10.01
N ALA A 97 1.84 17.18 11.17
CA ALA A 97 2.72 17.51 12.30
C ALA A 97 3.20 16.28 13.09
N ARG A 98 2.56 15.11 12.92
CA ARG A 98 2.85 13.88 13.66
C ARG A 98 3.22 12.70 12.77
N LYS A 99 3.65 12.99 11.54
CA LYS A 99 3.93 11.98 10.51
C LYS A 99 5.05 11.03 10.95
N GLN A 100 6.07 11.55 11.65
CA GLN A 100 7.20 10.74 12.07
C GLN A 100 6.79 9.76 13.17
N GLU A 101 6.03 10.22 14.16
CA GLU A 101 5.49 9.41 15.25
C GLU A 101 4.58 8.29 14.74
N PHE A 102 3.76 8.58 13.72
CA PHE A 102 2.97 7.58 13.03
C PHE A 102 3.85 6.51 12.36
N ILE A 103 4.88 6.94 11.62
CA ILE A 103 5.81 6.03 10.94
C ILE A 103 6.54 5.16 11.96
N ASP A 104 7.08 5.75 13.02
CA ASP A 104 7.84 5.03 14.05
C ASP A 104 6.97 3.99 14.76
N SER A 105 5.72 4.35 15.07
CA SER A 105 4.75 3.42 15.69
C SER A 105 4.37 2.28 14.75
N LEU A 106 4.17 2.57 13.46
CA LEU A 106 3.87 1.57 12.44
C LEU A 106 5.04 0.61 12.21
N LEU A 107 6.26 1.13 12.07
CA LEU A 107 7.46 0.32 11.88
C LEU A 107 7.72 -0.57 13.10
N LYS A 108 7.58 -0.03 14.32
CA LYS A 108 7.68 -0.81 15.54
C LYS A 108 6.67 -1.97 15.57
N PHE A 109 5.41 -1.70 15.23
CA PHE A 109 4.39 -2.75 15.13
C PHE A 109 4.76 -3.83 14.09
N ILE A 110 5.29 -3.43 12.95
CA ILE A 110 5.72 -4.34 11.88
C ILE A 110 6.85 -5.26 12.37
N GLU A 111 7.85 -4.70 13.05
CA GLU A 111 8.98 -5.43 13.63
C GLU A 111 8.52 -6.43 14.69
N GLU A 112 7.68 -5.98 15.64
CA GLU A 112 7.16 -6.80 16.74
C GLU A 112 6.24 -7.93 16.24
N SER A 113 5.52 -7.71 15.14
CA SER A 113 4.57 -8.68 14.57
C SER A 113 5.24 -9.81 13.78
N GLN A 114 6.51 -9.65 13.38
CA GLN A 114 7.29 -10.66 12.65
C GLN A 114 6.60 -11.17 11.37
N PHE A 115 6.19 -10.25 10.50
CA PHE A 115 5.69 -10.59 9.17
C PHE A 115 6.76 -11.25 8.31
N SER A 116 6.36 -12.17 7.41
CA SER A 116 7.29 -12.82 6.48
C SER A 116 7.71 -11.91 5.32
N ALA A 117 6.84 -10.98 4.95
CA ALA A 117 7.08 -9.97 3.92
C ALA A 117 6.20 -8.74 4.17
N ILE A 118 6.66 -7.59 3.69
CA ILE A 118 5.91 -6.33 3.75
C ILE A 118 5.85 -5.75 2.34
N LEU A 119 4.65 -5.44 1.87
CA LEU A 119 4.38 -4.84 0.57
C LEU A 119 3.77 -3.45 0.77
N PHE A 120 4.53 -2.41 0.46
CA PHE A 120 4.01 -1.04 0.41
C PHE A 120 3.37 -0.78 -0.95
N LEU A 121 2.07 -0.48 -0.98
CA LEU A 121 1.35 -0.13 -2.19
C LEU A 121 1.32 1.39 -2.36
N SER A 122 1.75 1.88 -3.52
CA SER A 122 1.69 3.30 -3.86
C SER A 122 1.30 3.48 -5.32
N GLY A 123 0.52 4.51 -5.61
CA GLY A 123 0.23 4.96 -6.97
C GLY A 123 1.31 5.89 -7.50
N VAL A 124 1.67 5.72 -8.76
CA VAL A 124 2.56 6.64 -9.50
C VAL A 124 1.74 7.44 -10.49
N ASP A 125 1.97 8.76 -10.55
CA ASP A 125 1.42 9.56 -11.64
C ASP A 125 2.15 9.22 -12.94
N SER A 126 1.38 8.81 -13.94
CA SER A 126 1.87 8.43 -15.24
C SER A 126 1.53 9.44 -16.33
N SER A 127 1.25 10.69 -15.97
CA SER A 127 0.90 11.78 -16.88
C SER A 127 1.89 11.99 -18.05
N ASN A 128 3.13 11.52 -17.91
CA ASN A 128 4.15 11.59 -18.95
C ASN A 128 4.32 10.29 -19.78
N ARG A 129 3.37 9.34 -19.72
CA ARG A 129 3.38 8.13 -20.56
C ARG A 129 2.75 8.39 -21.92
N THR A 130 3.31 7.80 -22.96
CA THR A 130 2.71 7.79 -24.30
C THR A 130 1.54 6.80 -24.37
N ASP A 131 0.65 6.98 -25.35
CA ASP A 131 -0.51 6.09 -25.56
C ASP A 131 -0.12 4.61 -25.70
N GLU A 132 0.97 4.33 -26.42
CA GLU A 132 1.54 2.98 -26.54
C GLU A 132 1.97 2.41 -25.19
N GLN A 133 2.56 3.24 -24.33
CA GLN A 133 2.98 2.80 -23.01
C GLN A 133 1.77 2.53 -22.10
N MET A 134 0.65 3.24 -22.26
CA MET A 134 -0.57 3.02 -21.46
C MET A 134 -1.27 1.69 -21.76
N GLN A 135 -0.98 1.04 -22.89
CA GLN A 135 -1.54 -0.27 -23.24
C GLN A 135 -1.08 -1.40 -22.31
N TYR A 136 0.01 -1.19 -21.56
CA TYR A 136 0.59 -2.20 -20.67
C TYR A 136 0.59 -1.75 -19.22
N ALA A 137 0.11 -2.64 -18.33
CA ALA A 137 0.25 -2.48 -16.90
C ALA A 137 1.75 -2.42 -16.54
N TYR A 138 2.15 -1.36 -15.82
CA TYR A 138 3.53 -1.18 -15.38
C TYR A 138 3.58 -1.34 -13.85
N TYR A 139 4.32 -2.34 -13.39
CA TYR A 139 4.54 -2.60 -11.98
C TYR A 139 6.00 -2.27 -11.65
N LEU A 140 6.20 -1.30 -10.76
CA LEU A 140 7.53 -0.99 -10.21
C LEU A 140 7.68 -1.70 -8.88
N PHE A 141 8.57 -2.70 -8.84
CA PHE A 141 8.94 -3.38 -7.60
C PHE A 141 10.30 -2.87 -7.13
N THR A 142 10.34 -2.20 -5.98
CA THR A 142 11.61 -1.87 -5.31
C THR A 142 11.85 -2.89 -4.21
N ILE A 143 12.92 -3.68 -4.34
CA ILE A 143 13.36 -4.58 -3.29
C ILE A 143 14.23 -3.78 -2.33
N THR A 144 13.68 -3.45 -1.16
CA THR A 144 14.48 -2.92 -0.06
C THR A 144 14.96 -4.10 0.76
N THR A 145 16.21 -4.52 0.55
CA THR A 145 16.89 -5.34 1.55
C THR A 145 17.35 -4.40 2.65
N LEU A 146 16.97 -4.65 3.91
CA LEU A 146 17.53 -3.95 5.06
C LEU A 146 18.96 -4.45 5.29
N SER A 147 19.88 -4.07 4.41
CA SER A 147 21.32 -4.14 4.66
C SER A 147 21.84 -2.70 4.71
N THR A 148 22.34 -2.31 5.87
CA THR A 148 23.00 -1.03 6.13
C THR A 148 24.18 -0.86 5.16
N TYR A 149 23.96 -0.22 4.02
CA TYR A 149 25.00 0.29 3.16
C TYR A 149 24.57 1.65 2.61
N SER A 150 25.40 2.66 2.88
CA SER A 150 25.29 4.00 2.35
C SER A 150 25.17 3.95 0.84
N TYR A 151 24.02 4.37 0.29
CA TYR A 151 23.85 4.48 -1.16
C TYR A 151 24.81 5.54 -1.72
N PRO A 152 25.68 5.20 -2.69
CA PRO A 152 26.12 6.21 -3.64
C PRO A 152 24.90 6.60 -4.49
N SER A 153 24.79 7.89 -4.83
CA SER A 153 23.73 8.43 -5.69
C SER A 153 23.42 7.51 -6.87
N PRO A 154 22.14 7.23 -7.19
CA PRO A 154 21.81 6.32 -8.27
C PRO A 154 22.33 6.89 -9.59
N GLN A 155 23.36 6.26 -10.14
CA GLN A 155 23.68 6.42 -11.55
C GLN A 155 22.48 5.88 -12.34
N ARG A 156 21.98 6.67 -13.28
CA ARG A 156 20.95 6.24 -14.24
C ARG A 156 21.43 4.95 -14.90
N THR A 157 20.85 3.83 -14.53
CA THR A 157 20.97 2.61 -15.30
C THR A 157 20.25 2.85 -16.61
N ASN A 158 21.00 2.90 -17.70
CA ASN A 158 20.46 2.87 -19.05
C ASN A 158 19.70 1.54 -19.20
N LEU A 159 18.39 1.55 -18.97
CA LEU A 159 17.54 0.50 -19.50
C LEU A 159 17.70 0.49 -21.03
N PRO A 160 17.76 -0.68 -21.69
CA PRO A 160 17.78 -0.73 -23.13
C PRO A 160 16.50 -0.06 -23.66
N HIS A 161 16.68 1.10 -24.30
CA HIS A 161 15.63 1.71 -25.11
C HIS A 161 15.37 0.77 -26.30
N PRO A 162 14.10 0.44 -26.62
CA PRO A 162 13.80 -0.17 -27.91
C PRO A 162 14.34 0.76 -29.01
N PRO A 163 15.00 0.21 -30.06
CA PRO A 163 15.57 1.05 -31.11
C PRO A 163 14.44 1.85 -31.77
N PRO A 164 14.69 3.12 -32.14
CA PRO A 164 13.70 3.93 -32.85
C PRO A 164 13.39 3.25 -34.19
N THR A 165 12.20 2.65 -34.29
CA THR A 165 11.65 2.22 -35.57
C THR A 165 11.43 3.47 -36.42
N LYS A 166 12.19 3.56 -37.51
CA LYS A 166 12.10 4.65 -38.50
C LYS A 166 10.65 4.82 -38.98
N PRO A 167 10.21 6.05 -39.29
CA PRO A 167 8.89 6.27 -39.88
C PRO A 167 8.88 5.67 -41.29
N LEU A 168 8.02 4.67 -41.53
CA LEU A 168 7.68 4.23 -42.88
C LEU A 168 6.67 5.24 -43.46
N LEU A 169 7.21 6.27 -44.10
CA LEU A 169 6.52 6.95 -45.19
C LEU A 169 6.30 5.95 -46.32
N HIS A 170 5.05 5.54 -46.54
CA HIS A 170 4.59 5.14 -47.86
C HIS A 170 3.35 5.95 -48.20
N LEU A 171 3.60 7.07 -48.89
CA LEU A 171 2.63 7.69 -49.77
C LEU A 171 2.71 6.96 -51.11
N HIS A 172 1.64 6.27 -51.54
CA HIS A 172 1.36 6.16 -52.96
C HIS A 172 -0.15 6.08 -53.19
N ALA A 173 -0.65 7.07 -53.93
CA ALA A 173 -1.97 7.11 -54.51
C ALA A 173 -2.14 6.00 -55.56
N ALA A 174 -3.38 5.49 -55.71
CA ALA A 174 -4.21 5.71 -56.90
C ALA A 174 -5.39 4.73 -57.00
N LEU A 175 -6.59 5.31 -57.25
CA LEU A 175 -7.70 4.84 -58.12
C LEU A 175 -8.51 3.60 -57.71
N HIS A 176 -9.76 3.83 -57.25
CA HIS A 176 -10.96 3.87 -58.10
C HIS A 176 -12.08 4.66 -57.41
#